data_AF-A0A1I8M6V4-F1
#
_entry.id   AF-A0A1I8M6V4-F1
#
_cell.length_a   1.000
_cell.length_b   1.000
_cell.length_c   1.000
_cell.angle_alpha   90.00
_cell.angle_beta   90.00
_cell.angle_gamma   90.00
#
_symmetry.space_group_name_H-M   'P 1'
#
loop_
_entity.id
_entity.type
_entity.pdbx_description
1 polymer ?
#
loop_
_entity_poly.entity_id
_entity_poly.type
_entity_poly.pdbx_seq_one_letter_code
_entity_poly.pdbx_strand_id
1 'polypeptide(L)'
;MCDNKDECCNKLEAEAIHTNEQLLAFNVRSKDVNWHEYVTPKKPRSSPVYLQRQFNLISNYREPIGNHNRRKVLLCHDMMGNYLEDRHYHSSKKYDDYRFYHWSAVDYFCYFSHKYITIPPCGWINAAHKHGVSVL
;
A
#
# COMPACT_ATOMS: atom_id res chain seq x y z
N MET A 1 9.98 -24.65 9.33
CA MET A 1 9.16 -25.06 10.48
C MET A 1 8.94 -23.84 11.33
N CYS A 2 7.73 -23.27 11.28
CA CYS A 2 7.22 -22.32 12.27
C CYS A 2 5.85 -22.86 12.68
N ASP A 3 5.81 -23.57 13.80
CA ASP A 3 4.62 -24.27 14.33
C ASP A 3 3.72 -23.37 15.19
N ASN A 4 3.65 -22.07 14.87
CA ASN A 4 2.66 -21.14 15.42
C ASN A 4 2.49 -19.96 14.45
N LYS A 5 1.57 -20.09 13.50
CA LYS A 5 1.41 -19.14 12.37
C LYS A 5 0.98 -17.72 12.80
N ASP A 6 0.37 -17.56 13.96
CA ASP A 6 -0.11 -16.25 14.43
C ASP A 6 1.00 -15.37 15.03
N GLU A 7 2.06 -15.95 15.59
CA GLU A 7 3.10 -15.20 16.31
C GLU A 7 4.17 -14.59 15.38
N CYS A 8 4.30 -15.13 14.16
CA CYS A 8 5.23 -14.63 13.14
C CYS A 8 4.75 -13.33 12.47
N CYS A 9 3.45 -13.03 12.52
CA CYS A 9 2.83 -11.97 11.72
C CYS A 9 2.89 -10.58 12.36
N ASN A 10 3.04 -10.50 13.69
CA ASN A 10 3.22 -9.25 14.45
C ASN A 10 4.63 -8.64 14.27
N LYS A 11 5.51 -9.33 13.55
CA LYS A 11 6.93 -8.95 13.38
C LYS A 11 7.23 -8.30 12.03
N LEU A 12 6.21 -8.11 11.20
CA LEU A 12 6.36 -7.65 9.81
C LEU A 12 6.14 -6.13 9.63
N GLU A 13 6.16 -5.40 10.76
CA GLU A 13 5.94 -3.96 10.85
C GLU A 13 7.21 -3.23 11.22
N ALA A 14 7.49 -2.14 10.51
CA ALA A 14 8.50 -1.19 10.95
C ALA A 14 7.90 -0.20 11.96
N GLU A 15 8.60 0.03 13.06
CA GLU A 15 8.26 1.09 14.00
C GLU A 15 8.37 2.46 13.32
N ALA A 16 7.45 3.36 13.67
CA ALA A 16 7.51 4.74 13.21
C ALA A 16 8.74 5.46 13.79
N ILE A 17 9.31 6.35 12.98
CA ILE A 17 10.39 7.26 13.39
C ILE A 17 9.73 8.52 13.92
N HIS A 18 10.18 9.02 15.05
CA HIS A 18 9.58 10.13 15.80
C HIS A 18 10.47 11.36 15.91
N THR A 19 11.78 11.23 15.66
CA THR A 19 12.74 12.35 15.78
C THR A 19 13.80 12.32 14.68
N ASN A 20 14.49 13.45 14.48
CA ASN A 20 15.60 13.56 13.54
C ASN A 20 16.78 12.65 13.91
N GLU A 21 17.05 12.43 15.20
CA GLU A 21 18.11 11.53 15.66
C GLU A 21 17.78 10.08 15.31
N GLN A 22 16.51 9.68 15.42
CA GLN A 22 16.06 8.34 15.00
C GLN A 22 16.15 8.17 13.47
N LEU A 23 15.87 9.23 12.71
CA LEU A 23 16.01 9.23 11.24
C LEU A 23 17.48 9.17 10.81
N LEU A 24 18.35 9.95 11.45
CA LEU A 24 19.77 9.98 11.15
C LEU A 24 20.45 8.66 11.50
N ALA A 25 20.09 8.09 12.66
CA ALA A 25 20.56 6.78 13.10
C ALA A 25 19.65 5.65 12.59
N PHE A 26 18.98 5.83 11.43
CA PHE A 26 17.99 4.89 10.94
C PHE A 26 18.59 3.48 10.88
N ASN A 27 18.06 2.65 11.76
CA ASN A 27 18.24 1.22 11.78
C ASN A 27 16.83 0.65 11.78
N VAL A 28 16.57 -0.39 10.99
CA VAL A 28 15.24 -0.98 10.87
C VAL A 28 14.89 -1.59 12.23
N ARG A 29 14.13 -0.84 13.06
CA ARG A 29 13.79 -1.21 14.44
C ARG A 29 12.60 -2.17 14.51
N SER A 30 12.62 -3.18 13.65
CA SER A 30 11.67 -4.28 13.71
C SER A 30 12.49 -5.55 13.77
N LYS A 31 12.30 -6.36 14.82
CA LYS A 31 13.20 -7.48 15.10
C LYS A 31 13.34 -8.50 13.96
N ASP A 32 12.45 -8.54 12.97
CA ASP A 32 12.47 -9.60 11.95
C ASP A 32 11.89 -9.20 10.55
N VAL A 33 11.86 -7.92 10.15
CA VAL A 33 11.32 -7.56 8.81
C VAL A 33 12.39 -7.79 7.73
N ASN A 34 12.38 -8.97 7.11
CA ASN A 34 13.07 -9.17 5.84
C ASN A 34 12.13 -8.80 4.67
N TRP A 35 12.05 -7.51 4.31
CA TRP A 35 11.17 -7.07 3.21
C TRP A 35 11.40 -7.83 1.89
N HIS A 36 12.61 -8.34 1.64
CA HIS A 36 12.88 -9.13 0.45
C HIS A 36 12.05 -10.43 0.39
N GLU A 37 11.74 -11.02 1.54
CA GLU A 37 10.92 -12.23 1.63
C GLU A 37 9.41 -11.92 1.58
N TYR A 38 9.00 -10.78 2.12
CA TYR A 38 7.58 -10.49 2.35
C TYR A 38 6.96 -9.49 1.39
N VAL A 39 7.75 -8.68 0.67
CA VAL A 39 7.26 -7.72 -0.33
C VAL A 39 7.44 -8.28 -1.73
N THR A 40 6.31 -8.45 -2.40
CA THR A 40 6.27 -8.84 -3.81
C THR A 40 6.68 -7.66 -4.71
N PRO A 41 7.44 -7.88 -5.80
CA PRO A 41 7.73 -6.81 -6.75
C PRO A 41 6.46 -6.22 -7.38
N LYS A 42 6.48 -4.91 -7.62
CA LYS A 42 5.37 -4.21 -8.28
C LYS A 42 5.12 -4.76 -9.68
N LYS A 43 3.89 -5.22 -9.94
CA LYS A 43 3.50 -5.71 -11.27
C LYS A 43 3.43 -4.59 -12.29
N PRO A 44 3.74 -4.86 -13.58
CA PRO A 44 3.50 -3.89 -14.64
C PRO A 44 2.01 -3.59 -14.79
N ARG A 45 1.69 -2.36 -15.20
CA ARG A 45 0.31 -1.94 -15.47
C ARG A 45 0.02 -1.95 -16.97
N SER A 46 -1.24 -2.17 -17.31
CA SER A 46 -1.75 -1.93 -18.66
C SER A 46 -1.66 -0.45 -19.03
N SER A 47 -1.61 -0.16 -20.33
CA SER A 47 -1.70 1.20 -20.83
C SER A 47 -2.98 1.89 -20.34
N PRO A 48 -2.92 3.20 -20.04
CA PRO A 48 -4.08 3.97 -19.63
C PRO A 48 -5.09 4.09 -20.77
N VAL A 49 -6.37 4.03 -20.41
CA VAL A 49 -7.49 4.16 -21.35
C VAL A 49 -8.48 5.18 -20.82
N TYR A 50 -9.11 5.91 -21.73
CA TYR A 50 -10.20 6.82 -21.39
C TYR A 50 -11.51 6.05 -21.32
N LEU A 51 -12.18 6.08 -20.17
CA LEU A 51 -13.45 5.37 -19.92
C LEU A 51 -14.68 6.29 -20.08
N GLN A 52 -14.51 7.45 -20.72
CA GLN A 52 -15.56 8.46 -20.90
C GLN A 52 -16.30 8.80 -19.59
N ARG A 53 -17.63 8.64 -19.55
CA ARG A 53 -18.48 9.02 -18.40
C ARG A 53 -18.62 7.92 -17.34
N GLN A 54 -18.22 6.68 -17.61
CA GLN A 54 -18.47 5.56 -16.69
C GLN A 54 -17.25 4.65 -16.56
N PHE A 55 -16.61 4.70 -15.40
CA PHE A 55 -15.43 3.87 -15.09
C PHE A 55 -15.77 2.39 -14.86
N ASN A 56 -17.03 2.07 -14.54
CA ASN A 56 -17.51 0.70 -14.33
C ASN A 56 -18.08 0.04 -15.59
N LEU A 57 -18.13 0.75 -16.72
CA LEU A 57 -18.66 0.18 -17.95
C LEU A 57 -17.61 -0.73 -18.60
N ILE A 58 -17.91 -2.04 -18.63
CA ILE A 58 -17.10 -2.99 -19.38
C ILE A 58 -17.45 -2.82 -20.87
N SER A 59 -16.62 -2.06 -21.58
CA SER A 59 -16.71 -1.88 -23.02
C SER A 59 -15.47 -2.41 -23.71
N ASN A 60 -15.64 -2.95 -24.92
CA ASN A 60 -14.54 -3.29 -25.82
C ASN A 60 -13.90 -2.04 -26.43
N TYR A 61 -14.59 -0.90 -26.38
CA TYR A 61 -14.08 0.36 -26.89
C TYR A 61 -13.13 0.98 -25.87
N ARG A 62 -11.87 1.17 -26.28
CA ARG A 62 -10.81 1.75 -25.45
C ARG A 62 -10.13 2.84 -26.25
N GLU A 63 -10.23 4.07 -25.79
CA GLU A 63 -9.45 5.18 -26.34
C GLU A 63 -8.10 5.24 -25.60
N PRO A 64 -6.97 4.92 -26.26
CA PRO A 64 -5.67 4.96 -25.62
C PRO A 64 -5.31 6.40 -25.24
N ILE A 65 -4.79 6.60 -24.02
CA ILE A 65 -4.29 7.90 -23.59
C ILE A 65 -2.77 7.91 -23.72
N GLY A 66 -2.23 8.87 -24.48
CA GLY A 66 -0.79 9.12 -24.54
C GLY A 66 -0.27 9.68 -23.21
N ASN A 67 0.99 9.42 -22.88
CA ASN A 67 1.60 9.90 -21.62
C ASN A 67 1.53 11.43 -21.45
N HIS A 68 1.52 12.20 -22.54
CA HIS A 68 1.48 13.67 -22.52
C HIS A 68 0.16 14.25 -21.99
N ASN A 69 -0.95 13.49 -22.04
CA ASN A 69 -2.27 13.95 -21.58
C ASN A 69 -2.85 13.08 -20.46
N ARG A 70 -2.05 12.13 -19.94
CA ARG A 70 -2.48 11.25 -18.85
C ARG A 70 -2.34 11.99 -17.52
N ARG A 71 -3.48 12.27 -16.89
CA ARG A 71 -3.54 12.71 -15.49
C ARG A 71 -3.31 11.53 -14.57
N LYS A 72 -2.57 11.74 -13.49
CA LYS A 72 -2.36 10.74 -12.45
C LYS A 72 -3.18 11.05 -11.21
N VAL A 73 -3.65 10.00 -10.53
CA VAL A 73 -4.45 10.10 -9.31
C VAL A 73 -3.67 9.53 -8.13
N LEU A 74 -3.56 10.32 -7.08
CA LEU A 74 -3.07 9.91 -5.76
C LEU A 74 -4.27 9.68 -4.85
N LEU A 75 -4.34 8.50 -4.22
CA LEU A 75 -5.25 8.24 -3.12
C LEU A 75 -4.50 8.38 -1.80
N CYS A 76 -5.05 9.15 -0.87
CA CYS A 76 -4.52 9.27 0.49
C CYS A 76 -5.41 8.46 1.43
N HIS A 77 -4.83 7.42 2.03
CA HIS A 77 -5.47 6.58 3.04
C HIS A 77 -5.20 7.19 4.41
N ASP A 78 -6.15 7.99 4.91
CA ASP A 78 -6.06 8.75 6.16
C ASP A 78 -7.20 8.38 7.13
N MET A 79 -6.85 7.74 8.26
CA MET A 79 -7.74 7.49 9.38
C MET A 79 -7.23 8.21 10.59
N MET A 80 -8.21 8.73 11.35
CA MET A 80 -8.04 9.08 12.73
C MET A 80 -7.39 7.92 13.54
N GLY A 81 -6.23 8.19 14.13
CA GLY A 81 -5.56 7.26 15.05
C GLY A 81 -4.60 6.26 14.41
N ASN A 82 -4.25 6.37 13.13
CA ASN A 82 -3.19 5.60 12.44
C ASN A 82 -3.41 4.13 12.17
N TYR A 83 -4.62 3.74 11.74
CA TYR A 83 -4.92 2.39 11.25
C TYR A 83 -4.17 1.27 12.01
N LEU A 84 -4.39 1.22 13.33
CA LEU A 84 -3.58 0.43 14.27
C LEU A 84 -3.66 -1.07 14.07
N GLU A 85 -4.69 -1.55 13.39
CA GLU A 85 -4.99 -2.96 13.22
C GLU A 85 -4.63 -3.47 11.82
N ASP A 86 -4.66 -2.60 10.80
CA ASP A 86 -4.31 -2.94 9.41
C ASP A 86 -2.78 -2.90 9.16
N ARG A 87 -2.02 -2.42 10.15
CA ARG A 87 -0.55 -2.46 10.17
C ARG A 87 0.00 -3.90 10.16
N HIS A 88 -0.75 -4.85 10.70
CA HIS A 88 -0.31 -6.24 10.77
C HIS A 88 -0.33 -6.91 9.40
N TYR A 89 0.60 -7.84 9.16
CA TYR A 89 0.77 -8.47 7.84
C TYR A 89 -0.47 -9.21 7.32
N HIS A 90 -1.20 -9.88 8.22
CA HIS A 90 -2.47 -10.54 7.91
C HIS A 90 -3.68 -9.61 8.02
N SER A 91 -3.45 -8.30 8.11
CA SER A 91 -4.46 -7.29 8.41
C SER A 91 -5.17 -7.59 9.75
N SER A 92 -6.30 -6.94 10.01
CA SER A 92 -7.06 -7.20 11.22
C SER A 92 -8.08 -8.33 11.07
N LYS A 93 -8.54 -8.81 12.24
CA LYS A 93 -9.65 -9.75 12.37
C LYS A 93 -11.03 -9.07 12.29
N LYS A 94 -11.07 -7.74 12.18
CA LYS A 94 -12.30 -6.95 12.11
C LYS A 94 -12.88 -6.96 10.70
N TYR A 95 -14.20 -6.97 10.63
CA TYR A 95 -14.91 -6.99 9.35
C TYR A 95 -15.13 -5.60 8.76
N ASP A 96 -15.07 -4.54 9.56
CA ASP A 96 -15.37 -3.16 9.17
C ASP A 96 -14.15 -2.33 8.79
N ASP A 97 -12.98 -2.97 8.68
CA ASP A 97 -11.77 -2.29 8.22
C ASP A 97 -11.91 -1.73 6.80
N TYR A 98 -11.16 -0.66 6.57
CA TYR A 98 -11.08 -0.02 5.27
C TYR A 98 -10.57 -1.00 4.21
N ARG A 99 -11.28 -1.05 3.08
CA ARG A 99 -10.92 -1.85 1.93
C ARG A 99 -10.96 -0.99 0.69
N PHE A 100 -9.89 -1.08 -0.09
CA PHE A 100 -9.80 -0.38 -1.37
C PHE A 100 -9.80 -1.38 -2.52
N TYR A 101 -10.72 -1.19 -3.47
CA TYR A 101 -10.91 -2.08 -4.63
C TYR A 101 -10.55 -1.42 -5.96
N HIS A 102 -10.60 -0.09 -6.03
CA HIS A 102 -10.45 0.66 -7.29
C HIS A 102 -8.99 0.95 -7.64
N TRP A 103 -8.11 -0.04 -7.47
CA TRP A 103 -6.67 0.09 -7.76
C TRP A 103 -6.36 0.49 -9.21
N SER A 104 -7.23 0.10 -10.16
CA SER A 104 -7.11 0.49 -11.57
C SER A 104 -7.26 2.00 -11.78
N ALA A 105 -7.96 2.70 -10.90
CA ALA A 105 -8.27 4.12 -11.01
C ALA A 105 -7.22 5.05 -10.40
N VAL A 106 -6.23 4.51 -9.67
CA VAL A 106 -5.20 5.28 -8.98
C VAL A 106 -3.80 4.91 -9.46
N ASP A 107 -2.86 5.83 -9.33
CA ASP A 107 -1.46 5.66 -9.72
C ASP A 107 -0.55 5.52 -8.50
N TYR A 108 -0.93 6.20 -7.42
CA TYR A 108 -0.23 6.23 -6.16
C TYR A 108 -1.21 6.01 -5.02
N PHE A 109 -0.79 5.25 -4.02
CA PHE A 109 -1.48 5.03 -2.76
C PHE A 109 -0.59 5.54 -1.64
N CYS A 110 -0.97 6.63 -0.98
CA CYS A 110 -0.27 7.17 0.17
C CYS A 110 -0.87 6.55 1.43
N TYR A 111 -0.04 5.78 2.16
CA TYR A 111 -0.39 5.30 3.49
C TYR A 111 -0.12 6.42 4.51
N PHE A 112 -1.15 7.22 4.78
CA PHE A 112 -0.98 8.41 5.61
C PHE A 112 -0.96 8.04 7.10
N SER A 113 0.02 8.58 7.82
CA SER A 113 0.20 8.39 9.25
C SER A 113 0.40 9.72 9.95
N HIS A 114 -0.24 9.87 11.10
CA HIS A 114 -0.10 10.92 12.10
C HIS A 114 1.19 10.77 12.94
N LYS A 115 2.13 9.89 12.56
CA LYS A 115 3.49 9.84 13.12
C LYS A 115 4.46 10.60 12.20
N TYR A 116 5.61 10.99 12.74
CA TYR A 116 6.58 11.82 12.01
C TYR A 116 7.05 11.18 10.69
N ILE A 117 7.53 9.93 10.71
CA ILE A 117 7.75 9.12 9.50
C ILE A 117 7.26 7.70 9.78
N THR A 118 6.48 7.14 8.85
CA THR A 118 5.98 5.76 8.93
C THR A 118 6.33 5.04 7.64
N ILE A 119 6.82 3.81 7.76
CA ILE A 119 7.02 2.94 6.61
C ILE A 119 5.70 2.18 6.38
N PRO A 120 5.13 2.19 5.16
CA PRO A 120 3.87 1.50 4.89
C PRO A 120 3.93 0.00 5.25
N PRO A 121 2.84 -0.56 5.81
CA PRO A 121 2.78 -1.98 6.11
C PRO A 121 2.94 -2.86 4.87
N CYS A 122 3.61 -4.01 5.01
CA CYS A 122 3.81 -4.96 3.91
C CYS A 122 2.50 -5.42 3.25
N GLY A 123 1.41 -5.53 4.01
CA GLY A 123 0.08 -5.86 3.49
C GLY A 123 -0.41 -4.84 2.45
N TRP A 124 -0.32 -3.55 2.77
CA TRP A 124 -0.66 -2.45 1.86
C TRP A 124 0.29 -2.36 0.67
N ILE A 125 1.60 -2.53 0.90
CA ILE A 125 2.61 -2.57 -0.18
C ILE A 125 2.25 -3.68 -1.19
N ASN A 126 1.99 -4.90 -0.71
CA ASN A 126 1.65 -6.03 -1.55
C ASN A 126 0.33 -5.86 -2.29
N ALA A 127 -0.69 -5.31 -1.62
CA ALA A 127 -1.98 -5.03 -2.25
C ALA A 127 -1.79 -4.07 -3.45
N ALA A 128 -1.11 -2.95 -3.25
CA ALA A 128 -0.83 -2.01 -4.33
C ALA A 128 0.06 -2.60 -5.43
N HIS A 129 1.14 -3.30 -5.05
CA HIS A 129 2.08 -3.93 -5.99
C HIS A 129 1.40 -4.96 -6.89
N LYS A 130 0.45 -5.75 -6.36
CA LYS A 130 -0.36 -6.69 -7.14
C LYS A 130 -1.15 -6.00 -8.26
N HIS A 131 -1.52 -4.74 -8.07
CA HIS A 131 -2.23 -3.91 -9.04
C HIS A 131 -1.33 -2.91 -9.78
N GLY A 132 -0.01 -3.01 -9.57
CA GLY A 132 0.99 -2.15 -10.21
C GLY A 132 0.94 -0.68 -9.77
N VAL A 133 0.35 -0.41 -8.61
CA VAL A 133 0.27 0.92 -7.98
C VAL A 133 1.50 1.12 -7.10
N SER A 134 2.06 2.33 -7.11
CA SER A 134 3.15 2.69 -6.19
C SER A 134 2.59 3.07 -4.83
N VAL A 135 3.23 2.61 -3.75
CA VAL A 135 2.90 3.04 -2.38
C VAL A 135 3.87 4.12 -1.93
N LEU A 136 3.34 5.12 -1.23
CA LEU A 136 4.07 6.19 -0.57
C LEU A 136 3.85 6.09 0.94
#